data_AF-A0A9W7JGG9-F1
#
_entry.id   AF-A0A9W7JGG9-F1
#
_cell.length_a   1.000
_cell.length_b   1.000
_cell.length_c   1.000
_cell.angle_alpha   90.00
_cell.angle_beta   90.00
_cell.angle_gamma   90.00
#
_symmetry.space_group_name_H-M   'P 1'
#
loop_
_entity.id
_entity.type
_entity.pdbx_description
1 polymer ?
#
loop_
_entity_poly.entity_id
_entity_poly.type
_entity_poly.pdbx_seq_one_letter_code
_entity_poly.pdbx_strand_id
1 'polypeptide(L)'
;MLKFSLFPLHFFFTISSSSTISPLPSTLRASDTNQSWSSPNSTFSLSFITITQSSYVLATTHNVGHVIVWSASNNATGAAVVVDSSGMLNFLRNGALRLVNGSGPIVWDSYIANRGVSLIEYESKGRRIRDS
;
A
#
# COMPACT_ATOMS: atom_id res chain seq x y z
N MET A 1 4.85 -53.13 -23.27
CA MET A 1 4.29 -51.80 -23.59
C MET A 1 4.17 -51.02 -22.29
N LEU A 2 5.02 -50.02 -22.07
CA LEU A 2 5.05 -49.23 -20.83
C LEU A 2 4.14 -48.00 -21.02
N LYS A 3 3.04 -47.90 -20.25
CA LYS A 3 2.13 -46.75 -20.28
C LYS A 3 2.64 -45.67 -19.32
N PHE A 4 3.12 -44.54 -19.86
CA PHE A 4 3.39 -43.34 -19.07
C PHE A 4 2.07 -42.58 -18.88
N SER A 5 1.56 -42.57 -17.66
CA SER A 5 0.43 -41.71 -17.29
C SER A 5 0.96 -40.32 -16.93
N LEU A 6 0.68 -39.32 -17.76
CA LEU A 6 0.99 -37.92 -17.48
C LEU A 6 -0.04 -37.37 -16.49
N PHE A 7 0.34 -37.18 -15.23
CA PHE A 7 -0.51 -36.52 -14.23
C PHE A 7 -0.26 -35.01 -14.32
N PRO A 8 -1.24 -34.17 -14.70
CA PRO A 8 -1.04 -32.72 -14.70
C PRO A 8 -1.06 -32.23 -13.24
N LEU A 9 0.13 -32.01 -12.67
CA LEU A 9 0.32 -31.39 -11.36
C LEU A 9 -0.10 -29.91 -11.46
N HIS A 10 -1.38 -29.64 -11.25
CA HIS A 10 -1.87 -28.27 -11.12
C HIS A 10 -1.42 -27.74 -9.76
N PHE A 11 -0.26 -27.09 -9.76
CA PHE A 11 0.21 -26.33 -8.61
C PHE A 11 -0.68 -25.08 -8.49
N PHE A 12 -1.75 -25.19 -7.70
CA PHE A 12 -2.50 -24.01 -7.28
C PHE A 12 -1.59 -23.20 -6.36
N PHE A 13 -0.88 -22.22 -6.92
CA PHE A 13 -0.07 -21.28 -6.16
C PHE A 13 -1.02 -20.27 -5.49
N THR A 14 -1.63 -20.66 -4.37
CA THR A 14 -2.39 -19.73 -3.54
C THR A 14 -1.40 -18.83 -2.80
N ILE A 15 -1.20 -17.61 -3.31
CA ILE A 15 -0.44 -16.58 -2.61
C ILE A 15 -1.33 -16.02 -1.51
N SER A 16 -1.33 -16.66 -0.33
CA SER A 16 -1.92 -16.07 0.86
C SER A 16 -0.96 -15.04 1.46
N SER A 17 -1.01 -13.82 0.95
CA SER A 17 -0.30 -12.68 1.53
C SER A 17 -1.08 -12.16 2.74
N SER A 18 -0.80 -12.66 3.95
CA SER A 18 -1.17 -11.96 5.17
C SER A 18 0.02 -11.11 5.61
N SER A 19 0.07 -9.86 5.15
CA SER A 19 1.03 -8.88 5.62
C SER A 19 0.43 -8.13 6.80
N THR A 20 0.80 -8.54 8.02
CA THR A 20 0.68 -7.69 9.22
C THR A 20 1.66 -6.55 9.04
N ILE A 21 1.18 -5.40 8.58
CA ILE A 21 2.00 -4.22 8.46
C ILE A 21 2.11 -3.61 9.87
N SER A 22 3.35 -3.39 10.34
CA SER A 22 3.72 -2.65 11.57
C SER A 22 2.90 -1.35 11.67
N PRO A 23 2.52 -0.83 12.86
CA PRO A 23 1.50 0.22 12.98
C PRO A 23 1.81 1.39 12.04
N LEU A 24 1.10 1.43 10.90
CA LEU A 24 1.38 2.42 9.88
C LEU A 24 0.86 3.76 10.38
N PRO A 25 1.54 4.88 10.08
CA PRO A 25 0.82 6.13 10.04
C PRO A 25 -0.33 5.98 9.04
N SER A 26 -1.54 6.38 9.42
CA SER A 26 -2.74 6.22 8.59
C SER A 26 -2.68 7.02 7.28
N THR A 27 -1.74 7.94 7.16
CA THR A 27 -1.56 8.81 6.00
C THR A 27 -0.08 8.95 5.66
N LEU A 28 0.29 8.83 4.37
CA LEU A 28 1.56 9.30 3.82
C LEU A 28 1.35 10.67 3.15
N ARG A 29 2.30 11.60 3.35
CA ARG A 29 2.27 12.93 2.72
C ARG A 29 3.29 13.04 1.59
N ALA A 30 2.90 13.66 0.47
CA ALA A 30 3.74 13.81 -0.71
C ALA A 30 5.03 14.60 -0.40
N SER A 31 4.91 15.72 0.33
CA SER A 31 6.06 16.54 0.70
C SER A 31 6.99 15.92 1.74
N ASP A 32 6.55 14.88 2.47
CA ASP A 32 7.37 14.24 3.51
C ASP A 32 8.06 13.00 2.95
N THR A 33 9.20 13.22 2.31
CA THR A 33 9.98 12.16 1.65
C THR A 33 10.69 11.22 2.64
N ASN A 34 10.67 11.53 3.94
CA ASN A 34 11.18 10.63 4.98
C ASN A 34 10.13 9.62 5.44
N GLN A 35 8.87 9.83 5.05
CA GLN A 35 7.76 8.97 5.41
C GLN A 35 7.61 7.82 4.42
N SER A 36 7.56 6.59 4.93
CA SER A 36 7.30 5.40 4.12
C SER A 36 6.59 4.33 4.91
N TRP A 37 5.90 3.44 4.19
CA TRP A 37 5.35 2.22 4.74
C TRP A 37 6.20 1.04 4.26
N SER A 38 6.95 0.45 5.18
CA SER A 38 7.82 -0.68 4.88
C SER A 38 7.08 -2.01 5.04
N SER A 39 7.43 -2.97 4.18
CA SER A 39 7.05 -4.37 4.40
C SER A 39 7.67 -4.89 5.71
N PRO A 40 7.12 -5.95 6.33
CA PRO A 40 7.63 -6.47 7.61
C PRO A 40 9.12 -6.85 7.60
N ASN A 41 9.63 -7.27 6.44
CA ASN A 41 11.03 -7.64 6.22
C ASN A 41 11.88 -6.50 5.63
N SER A 42 11.32 -5.29 5.50
CA SER A 42 11.98 -4.13 4.91
C SER A 42 12.57 -4.38 3.52
N THR A 43 11.99 -5.28 2.74
CA THR A 43 12.38 -5.52 1.34
C THR A 43 11.72 -4.53 0.39
N PHE A 44 10.49 -4.14 0.69
CA PHE A 44 9.73 -3.16 -0.08
C PHE A 44 9.34 -1.98 0.79
N SER A 45 9.24 -0.80 0.18
CA SER A 45 8.70 0.40 0.79
C SER A 45 7.70 1.06 -0.15
N LEU A 46 6.55 1.47 0.37
CA LEU A 46 5.60 2.35 -0.31
C LEU A 46 5.83 3.79 0.17
N SER A 47 6.12 4.70 -0.75
CA SER A 47 6.41 6.10 -0.45
C SER A 47 6.13 7.01 -1.65
N PHE A 48 6.21 8.31 -1.42
CA PHE A 48 6.22 9.28 -2.50
C PHE A 48 7.64 9.49 -3.02
N ILE A 49 7.78 9.48 -4.35
CA ILE A 49 9.01 9.79 -5.06
C ILE A 49 8.84 11.15 -5.72
N THR A 50 9.80 12.04 -5.48
CA THR A 50 9.88 13.36 -6.09
C THR A 50 10.26 13.23 -7.57
N ILE A 51 9.41 13.76 -8.45
CA ILE A 51 9.69 13.85 -9.91
C ILE A 51 10.21 15.25 -10.25
N THR A 52 9.64 16.29 -9.61
CA THR A 52 10.10 17.69 -9.70
C THR A 52 10.00 18.35 -8.33
N GLN A 53 10.40 19.63 -8.21
CA GLN A 53 10.36 20.40 -6.96
C GLN A 53 8.99 20.42 -6.24
N SER A 54 7.89 20.16 -6.95
CA SER A 54 6.54 20.15 -6.36
C SER A 54 5.64 19.09 -6.98
N SER A 55 6.21 18.03 -7.55
CA SER A 55 5.45 16.95 -8.20
C SER A 55 5.95 15.59 -7.72
N TYR A 56 5.01 14.76 -7.30
CA TYR A 56 5.28 13.51 -6.62
C TYR A 56 4.46 12.37 -7.22
N VAL A 57 5.03 11.17 -7.19
CA VAL A 57 4.36 9.93 -7.61
C VAL A 57 4.40 8.96 -6.45
N LEU A 58 3.27 8.31 -6.17
CA LEU A 58 3.20 7.22 -5.21
C LEU A 58 3.79 5.95 -5.84
N ALA A 59 4.77 5.34 -5.19
CA ALA A 59 5.46 4.18 -5.73
C ALA A 59 5.88 3.17 -4.66
N THR A 60 5.94 1.90 -5.06
CA THR A 60 6.58 0.84 -4.29
C THR A 60 7.99 0.61 -4.83
N THR A 61 8.96 0.65 -3.92
CA THR A 61 10.38 0.49 -4.24
C THR A 61 10.92 -0.76 -3.56
N HIS A 62 11.72 -1.54 -4.28
CA HIS A 62 12.57 -2.56 -3.71
C HIS A 62 13.78 -1.89 -3.06
N ASN A 63 13.93 -2.05 -1.75
CA ASN A 63 14.90 -1.31 -0.96
C ASN A 63 16.35 -1.65 -1.36
N VAL A 64 16.61 -2.88 -1.77
CA VAL A 64 17.91 -3.25 -2.34
C VAL A 64 17.98 -2.77 -3.78
N GLY A 65 18.91 -1.85 -4.06
CA GLY A 65 19.10 -1.29 -5.40
C GLY A 65 18.11 -0.21 -5.80
N HIS A 66 17.19 0.19 -4.91
CA HIS A 66 16.25 1.32 -5.11
C HIS A 66 15.45 1.23 -6.42
N VAL A 67 14.97 0.03 -6.75
CA VAL A 67 14.23 -0.23 -7.99
C VAL A 67 12.74 0.01 -7.77
N ILE A 68 12.13 0.87 -8.58
CA ILE A 68 10.68 1.05 -8.59
C ILE A 68 10.04 -0.20 -9.22
N VAL A 69 9.21 -0.90 -8.44
CA VAL A 69 8.52 -2.12 -8.90
C VAL A 69 7.04 -1.87 -9.22
N TRP A 70 6.47 -0.78 -8.71
CA TRP A 70 5.11 -0.36 -8.99
C TRP A 70 4.95 1.15 -8.75
N SER A 71 4.08 1.80 -9.52
CA SER A 71 3.63 3.16 -9.26
C SER A 71 2.12 3.27 -9.47
N ALA A 72 1.49 4.20 -8.74
CA ALA A 72 0.09 4.53 -8.97
C ALA A 72 -0.09 5.04 -10.40
N SER A 73 -1.02 4.46 -11.14
CA SER A 73 -1.28 4.80 -12.54
C SER A 73 -2.75 5.09 -12.79
N ASN A 74 -3.02 5.91 -13.80
CA ASN A 74 -4.35 6.19 -14.27
C ASN A 74 -4.87 4.99 -15.08
N ASN A 75 -6.00 4.42 -14.71
CA ASN A 75 -6.54 3.22 -15.37
C ASN A 75 -6.87 3.42 -16.86
N ALA A 76 -7.16 4.64 -17.31
CA ALA A 76 -7.50 4.93 -18.70
C ALA A 76 -6.25 5.12 -19.58
N THR A 77 -5.20 5.74 -19.05
CA THR A 77 -3.99 6.09 -19.84
C THR A 77 -2.79 5.21 -19.54
N GLY A 78 -2.78 4.49 -18.42
CA GLY A 78 -1.62 3.75 -17.91
C GLY A 78 -0.48 4.64 -17.40
N ALA A 79 -0.61 5.97 -17.52
CA ALA A 79 0.42 6.91 -17.07
C ALA A 79 0.44 7.02 -15.54
N ALA A 80 1.61 7.35 -14.98
CA ALA A 80 1.74 7.58 -13.54
C ALA A 80 0.84 8.72 -13.06
N VAL A 81 0.22 8.54 -11.90
CA VAL A 81 -0.56 9.57 -11.23
C VAL A 81 0.39 10.51 -10.49
N VAL A 82 0.38 11.78 -10.90
CA VAL A 82 1.19 12.83 -10.31
C VAL A 82 0.34 13.68 -9.39
N VAL A 83 0.84 13.94 -8.18
CA VAL A 83 0.22 14.84 -7.19
C VAL A 83 1.15 15.99 -6.85
N ASP A 84 0.57 17.09 -6.37
CA ASP A 84 1.32 18.22 -5.82
C ASP A 84 1.87 17.93 -4.40
N SER A 85 2.59 18.89 -3.81
CA SER A 85 3.22 18.75 -2.49
C SER A 85 2.24 18.52 -1.34
N SER A 86 0.97 18.90 -1.49
CA SER A 86 -0.08 18.68 -0.49
C SER A 86 -0.84 17.36 -0.74
N GLY A 87 -0.42 16.56 -1.73
CA GLY A 87 -0.97 15.24 -1.99
C GLY A 87 -0.79 14.27 -0.82
N MET A 88 -1.75 13.37 -0.63
CA MET A 88 -1.78 12.44 0.49
C MET A 88 -2.29 11.07 0.06
N LEU A 89 -1.62 10.00 0.51
CA LEU A 89 -2.17 8.66 0.49
C LEU A 89 -2.77 8.34 1.85
N ASN A 90 -4.06 8.01 1.87
CA ASN A 90 -4.78 7.64 3.09
C ASN A 90 -5.10 6.15 3.10
N PHE A 91 -4.83 5.51 4.24
CA PHE A 91 -5.39 4.22 4.58
C PHE A 91 -6.74 4.43 5.27
N LEU A 92 -7.81 4.03 4.60
CA LEU A 92 -9.17 4.21 5.07
C LEU A 92 -9.56 3.08 6.02
N ARG A 93 -10.48 3.36 6.96
CA ARG A 93 -11.00 2.37 7.92
C ARG A 93 -11.62 1.13 7.26
N ASN A 94 -12.10 1.25 6.02
CA ASN A 94 -12.65 0.15 5.24
C ASN A 94 -11.57 -0.73 4.55
N GLY A 95 -10.28 -0.49 4.82
CA GLY A 95 -9.16 -1.24 4.26
C GLY A 95 -8.68 -0.76 2.88
N ALA A 96 -9.31 0.26 2.31
CA ALA A 96 -8.91 0.80 1.02
C ALA A 96 -7.79 1.84 1.15
N LEU A 97 -7.01 1.96 0.08
CA LEU A 97 -5.99 2.97 -0.10
C LEU A 97 -6.54 4.02 -1.07
N ARG A 98 -6.40 5.30 -0.69
CA ARG A 98 -6.92 6.42 -1.48
C ARG A 98 -5.89 7.52 -1.60
N LEU A 99 -5.52 7.83 -2.83
CA LEU A 99 -4.63 8.93 -3.16
C LEU A 99 -5.44 10.18 -3.51
N VAL A 100 -5.17 11.26 -2.79
CA VAL A 100 -5.84 12.55 -2.92
C VAL A 100 -4.80 13.59 -3.32
N ASN A 101 -5.09 14.40 -4.33
CA ASN A 101 -4.23 15.52 -4.70
C ASN A 101 -4.39 16.68 -3.69
N GLY A 102 -3.44 17.61 -3.62
CA GLY A 102 -3.51 18.71 -2.65
C GLY A 102 -4.73 19.61 -2.79
N SER A 103 -5.27 19.73 -4.00
CA SER A 103 -6.52 20.45 -4.27
C SER A 103 -7.78 19.73 -3.76
N GLY A 104 -7.68 18.47 -3.30
CA GLY A 104 -8.79 17.68 -2.76
C GLY A 104 -9.39 16.56 -3.64
N PRO A 105 -9.24 16.54 -4.99
CA PRO A 105 -9.74 15.43 -5.80
C PRO A 105 -9.04 14.10 -5.48
N ILE A 106 -9.82 13.02 -5.52
CA ILE A 106 -9.30 11.65 -5.50
C ILE A 106 -8.76 11.34 -6.89
N VAL A 107 -7.48 10.97 -6.96
CA VAL A 107 -6.79 10.71 -8.22
C VAL A 107 -6.47 9.23 -8.42
N TRP A 108 -6.52 8.43 -7.36
CA TRP A 108 -6.38 6.97 -7.42
C TRP A 108 -7.02 6.30 -6.18
N ASP A 109 -7.56 5.09 -6.37
CA ASP A 109 -8.14 4.25 -5.33
C ASP A 109 -7.76 2.80 -5.60
N SER A 110 -7.54 2.00 -4.55
CA SER A 110 -7.19 0.59 -4.71
C SER A 110 -8.40 -0.32 -5.00
N TYR A 111 -9.64 0.16 -4.81
CA TYR A 111 -10.89 -0.58 -5.03
C TYR A 111 -11.02 -1.89 -4.23
N ILE A 112 -10.23 -2.07 -3.17
CA ILE A 112 -10.26 -3.27 -2.29
C ILE A 112 -11.06 -3.05 -0.99
N ALA A 113 -11.87 -2.00 -0.93
CA ALA A 113 -12.72 -1.71 0.22
C ALA A 113 -13.53 -2.95 0.65
N ASN A 114 -13.52 -3.25 1.95
CA ASN A 114 -14.29 -4.35 2.56
C ASN A 114 -13.96 -5.76 2.03
N ARG A 115 -12.82 -5.97 1.35
CA ARG A 115 -12.38 -7.29 0.86
C ARG A 115 -11.52 -8.08 1.85
N GLY A 116 -11.65 -7.82 3.14
CA GLY A 116 -10.97 -8.57 4.20
C GLY A 116 -9.55 -8.10 4.55
N VAL A 117 -9.05 -7.02 3.95
CA VAL A 117 -7.86 -6.31 4.46
C VAL A 117 -8.31 -5.34 5.55
N SER A 118 -8.84 -5.87 6.66
CA SER A 118 -9.06 -5.05 7.86
C SER A 118 -7.76 -5.03 8.65
N LEU A 119 -7.08 -3.89 8.63
CA LEU A 119 -6.09 -3.58 9.66
C LEU A 119 -6.88 -3.54 10.98
N ILE A 120 -6.74 -4.57 11.80
CA ILE A 120 -7.31 -4.55 13.15
C ILE A 120 -6.46 -3.53 13.92
N GLU A 121 -6.95 -2.30 13.97
CA GLU A 121 -6.39 -1.21 14.76
C GLU A 121 -6.64 -1.50 16.26
N TYR A 122 -5.58 -1.30 17.03
CA TYR A 122 -5.45 -1.50 18.47
C TYR A 122 -6.59 -0.87 19.27
N GLU A 123 -7.42 -1.70 19.92
CA GLU A 123 -8.39 -1.22 20.91
C GLU A 123 -7.68 -0.85 22.21
N SER A 124 -7.10 0.35 22.28
CA SER A 124 -6.67 0.96 23.54
C SER A 124 -7.84 1.60 24.28
N LYS A 125 -8.83 0.78 24.68
CA LYS A 125 -9.77 1.21 25.72
C LYS A 125 -9.19 0.83 27.08
N GLY A 126 -8.29 1.68 27.55
CA GLY A 126 -7.89 1.70 28.94
C GLY A 126 -9.11 1.88 29.83
N ARG A 127 -9.56 0.81 30.48
CA ARG A 127 -10.43 0.92 31.65
C ARG A 127 -9.58 0.71 32.88
N ARG A 128 -8.94 1.80 33.32
CA ARG A 128 -8.43 1.96 34.67
C ARG A 128 -9.64 1.94 35.62
N ILE A 129 -9.85 0.83 36.32
CA ILE A 129 -10.78 0.80 37.45
C ILE A 129 -9.99 1.36 38.63
N ARG A 130 -10.30 2.60 39.03
CA ARG A 130 -9.94 3.12 40.36
C ARG A 130 -10.89 2.51 41.38
N ASP A 131 -10.29 2.15 42.50
CA ASP A 131 -10.75 1.77 43.84
C ASP A 131 -12.20 2.04 44.25
N SER A 132 -12.72 1.09 45.03
CA SER A 132 -13.38 1.32 46.32
C SER A 132 -13.21 0.08 47.20
#